data_AF-A0A3B5B7B5-F1
#
_entry.id   AF-A0A3B5B7B5-F1
#
_cell.length_a   1.000
_cell.length_b   1.000
_cell.length_c   1.000
_cell.angle_alpha   90.00
_cell.angle_beta   90.00
_cell.angle_gamma   90.00
#
_symmetry.space_group_name_H-M   'P 1'
#
loop_
_entity.id
_entity.type
_entity.pdbx_description
1 polymer ?
#
loop_
_entity_poly.entity_id
_entity_poly.type
_entity_poly.pdbx_seq_one_letter_code
_entity_poly.pdbx_strand_id
1 'polypeptide(L)'
;MAAKDPQIVIVGCGISGISAAHRLVKAGFQHVRILEATERSGGRIKTAKLGNTITDIGATYIHGPSEENPLFCLARDYGLLDPQALKPENQALDVDEYPPWIPNWFSSSGQKLSAECMNDALEMFYELLAESYSHKNDKAGASFGHFIRSQAQKKTAKKWKKKDETTRQLLLSAISTMLKFECCASATPSMDEIDLAGFSMHKGLKGVDCTLPRGYEGLIQKLLSELPADLVTYNRPVRCVHWNNTESGENAVTVECDDGEKIAADHVIVTVPLGYVKKHHSALFHPPLPTHKLQSIQKMGFGTTDKIFVEFESPWWDAGCEIIYLVWKDEEDFSDRVSDISKSWIKKICVFTVIKPSDSHVLCGWISGHEAEYMETLPDDEIMRSITELIHTFTGESHICSSPHLSVDEDRE
;
A
#
# COMPACT_ATOMS: atom_id res chain seq x y z
N MET A 1 -10.67 8.50 -48.48
CA MET A 1 -9.37 8.14 -47.87
C MET A 1 -9.68 7.25 -46.69
N ALA A 2 -9.01 6.10 -46.54
CA ALA A 2 -9.12 5.34 -45.30
C ALA A 2 -8.59 6.23 -44.15
N ALA A 3 -9.26 6.25 -43.00
CA ALA A 3 -8.74 6.95 -41.83
C ALA A 3 -7.38 6.34 -41.46
N LYS A 4 -6.37 7.18 -41.23
CA LYS A 4 -5.03 6.76 -40.78
C LYS A 4 -5.18 6.09 -39.41
N ASP A 5 -4.50 4.96 -39.19
CA ASP A 5 -4.48 4.31 -37.86
C ASP A 5 -3.78 5.24 -36.86
N PRO A 6 -4.42 5.61 -35.74
CA PRO A 6 -3.91 6.63 -34.85
C PRO A 6 -2.67 6.18 -34.09
N GLN A 7 -1.72 7.10 -33.93
CA GLN A 7 -0.51 6.93 -33.12
C GLN A 7 -0.84 7.18 -31.65
N ILE A 8 -0.67 6.16 -30.81
CA ILE A 8 -1.00 6.22 -29.37
C ILE A 8 0.24 5.96 -28.54
N VAL A 9 0.59 6.91 -27.68
CA VAL A 9 1.67 6.77 -26.70
C VAL A 9 1.09 6.63 -25.30
N ILE A 10 1.62 5.69 -24.52
CA ILE A 10 1.28 5.47 -23.12
C ILE A 10 2.53 5.77 -22.29
N VAL A 11 2.40 6.62 -21.28
CA VAL A 11 3.51 7.00 -20.39
C VAL A 11 3.38 6.21 -19.09
N GLY A 12 4.31 5.28 -18.86
CA GLY A 12 4.34 4.34 -17.74
C GLY A 12 3.92 2.91 -18.12
N CYS A 13 4.74 1.94 -17.74
CA CYS A 13 4.52 0.49 -17.90
C CYS A 13 4.13 -0.17 -16.57
N GLY A 14 3.37 0.54 -15.74
CA GLY A 14 2.61 -0.05 -14.64
C GLY A 14 1.37 -0.80 -15.14
N ILE A 15 0.66 -1.48 -14.25
CA ILE A 15 -0.54 -2.27 -14.60
C ILE A 15 -1.61 -1.47 -15.35
N SER A 16 -1.76 -0.17 -15.05
CA SER A 16 -2.70 0.74 -15.74
C SER A 16 -2.30 0.96 -17.20
N GLY A 17 -1.02 1.26 -17.47
CA GLY A 17 -0.50 1.45 -18.82
C GLY A 17 -0.54 0.16 -19.64
N ILE A 18 -0.15 -0.96 -19.05
CA ILE A 18 -0.21 -2.29 -19.68
C ILE A 18 -1.66 -2.67 -20.02
N SER A 19 -2.60 -2.46 -19.10
CA SER A 19 -4.01 -2.75 -19.33
C SER A 19 -4.61 -1.88 -20.43
N ALA A 20 -4.22 -0.60 -20.51
CA ALA A 20 -4.62 0.30 -21.58
C ALA A 20 -4.10 -0.20 -22.95
N ALA A 21 -2.81 -0.57 -23.02
CA ALA A 21 -2.22 -1.13 -24.24
C ALA A 21 -2.93 -2.41 -24.68
N HIS A 22 -3.22 -3.32 -23.74
CA HIS A 22 -3.96 -4.55 -24.01
C HIS A 22 -5.32 -4.29 -24.64
N ARG A 23 -6.10 -3.35 -24.09
CA ARG A 23 -7.41 -3.00 -24.65
C ARG A 23 -7.30 -2.35 -26.01
N LEU A 24 -6.30 -1.51 -26.26
CA LEU A 24 -6.09 -0.88 -27.56
C LEU A 24 -5.67 -1.90 -28.62
N VAL A 25 -4.67 -2.74 -28.33
CA VAL A 25 -4.21 -3.78 -29.26
C VAL A 25 -5.34 -4.76 -29.57
N LYS A 26 -6.12 -5.19 -28.56
CA LYS A 26 -7.28 -6.06 -28.75
C LYS A 26 -8.41 -5.41 -29.57
N ALA A 27 -8.53 -4.08 -29.51
CA ALA A 27 -9.47 -3.32 -30.34
C ALA A 27 -8.98 -3.11 -31.79
N GLY A 28 -7.76 -3.54 -32.12
CA GLY A 28 -7.19 -3.51 -33.46
C GLY A 28 -6.30 -2.31 -33.77
N PHE A 29 -5.98 -1.47 -32.78
CA PHE A 29 -5.01 -0.39 -32.95
C PHE A 29 -3.61 -0.98 -33.13
N GLN A 30 -2.90 -0.59 -34.19
CA GLN A 30 -1.60 -1.17 -34.55
C GLN A 30 -0.44 -0.29 -34.10
N HIS A 31 -0.66 1.01 -33.89
CA HIS A 31 0.36 1.97 -33.50
C HIS A 31 0.26 2.39 -32.03
N VAL A 32 0.50 1.43 -31.14
CA VAL A 32 0.54 1.65 -29.69
C VAL A 32 1.98 1.48 -29.19
N ARG A 33 2.46 2.43 -28.38
CA ARG A 33 3.77 2.36 -27.72
C ARG A 33 3.66 2.74 -26.24
N ILE A 34 4.30 1.98 -25.36
CA ILE A 34 4.53 2.35 -23.96
C ILE A 34 5.94 2.90 -23.80
N LEU A 35 6.09 4.03 -23.11
CA LEU A 35 7.37 4.59 -22.67
C LEU A 35 7.48 4.40 -21.16
N GLU A 36 8.51 3.70 -20.72
CA GLU A 36 8.76 3.39 -19.32
C GLU A 36 10.05 4.06 -18.87
N ALA A 37 9.99 4.78 -17.73
CA ALA A 37 11.12 5.54 -17.23
C ALA A 37 12.26 4.63 -16.76
N THR A 38 11.92 3.51 -16.12
CA THR A 38 12.88 2.57 -15.52
C THR A 38 13.29 1.46 -16.50
N GLU A 39 14.19 0.58 -16.06
CA GLU A 39 14.55 -0.63 -16.80
C GLU A 39 13.51 -1.76 -16.71
N ARG A 40 12.43 -1.61 -15.93
CA ARG A 40 11.46 -2.67 -15.64
C ARG A 40 10.01 -2.24 -15.83
N SER A 41 9.13 -3.21 -15.98
CA SER A 41 7.68 -3.01 -15.93
C SER A 41 7.12 -3.26 -14.53
N GLY A 42 5.87 -2.84 -14.30
CA GLY A 42 5.12 -3.12 -13.07
C GLY A 42 4.95 -1.92 -12.16
N GLY A 43 5.91 -0.98 -12.16
CA GLY A 43 5.91 0.19 -11.26
C GLY A 43 5.81 -0.26 -9.80
N ARG A 44 4.79 0.22 -9.07
CA ARG A 44 4.50 -0.16 -7.67
C ARG A 44 4.08 -1.63 -7.46
N ILE A 45 4.01 -2.45 -8.52
CA ILE A 45 3.98 -3.90 -8.41
C ILE A 45 5.42 -4.37 -8.58
N LYS A 46 6.03 -4.83 -7.48
CA LYS A 46 7.44 -5.20 -7.43
C LYS A 46 7.64 -6.35 -6.45
N THR A 47 8.25 -7.41 -6.95
CA THR A 47 8.57 -8.61 -6.20
C THR A 47 10.07 -8.63 -5.91
N ALA A 48 10.45 -8.93 -4.68
CA ALA A 48 11.82 -9.14 -4.26
C ALA A 48 12.03 -10.59 -3.79
N LYS A 49 13.30 -10.96 -3.65
CA LYS A 49 13.70 -12.23 -3.08
C LYS A 49 14.58 -11.98 -1.86
N LEU A 50 14.13 -12.43 -0.69
CA LEU A 50 14.87 -12.41 0.56
C LEU A 50 15.30 -13.83 0.91
N GLY A 51 16.59 -14.12 0.80
CA GLY A 51 17.09 -15.50 0.94
C GLY A 51 16.43 -16.43 -0.08
N ASN A 52 15.66 -17.42 0.39
CA ASN A 52 14.86 -18.31 -0.46
C ASN A 52 13.38 -17.90 -0.57
N THR A 53 12.99 -16.83 0.11
CA THR A 53 11.60 -16.37 0.22
C THR A 53 11.31 -15.33 -0.85
N ILE A 54 10.24 -15.54 -1.61
CA ILE A 54 9.71 -14.55 -2.54
C ILE A 54 8.76 -13.67 -1.76
N THR A 55 8.92 -12.35 -1.85
CA THR A 55 8.07 -11.38 -1.19
C THR A 55 7.73 -10.22 -2.12
N ASP A 56 6.59 -9.56 -1.90
CA ASP A 56 6.22 -8.37 -2.65
C ASP A 56 6.52 -7.13 -1.82
N ILE A 57 7.48 -6.32 -2.29
CA ILE A 57 7.86 -5.05 -1.65
C ILE A 57 6.83 -3.96 -1.99
N GLY A 58 6.27 -4.00 -3.21
CA GLY A 58 5.13 -3.18 -3.64
C GLY A 58 3.75 -3.79 -3.30
N ALA A 59 2.84 -3.91 -4.25
CA ALA A 59 1.52 -4.53 -4.01
C ALA A 59 1.64 -6.02 -3.60
N THR A 60 1.00 -6.43 -2.50
CA THR A 60 1.09 -7.81 -1.96
C THR A 60 -0.21 -8.61 -2.08
N TYR A 61 -1.36 -7.96 -1.91
CA TYR A 61 -2.65 -8.65 -1.79
C TYR A 61 -3.55 -8.37 -2.99
N ILE A 62 -4.37 -9.36 -3.34
CA ILE A 62 -5.62 -9.15 -4.05
C ILE A 62 -6.67 -8.95 -2.97
N HIS A 63 -7.12 -7.71 -2.80
CA HIS A 63 -8.13 -7.36 -1.82
C HIS A 63 -9.53 -7.77 -2.29
N GLY A 64 -10.25 -8.57 -1.51
CA GLY A 64 -11.53 -9.12 -1.92
C GLY A 64 -11.45 -9.99 -3.19
N PRO A 65 -10.77 -11.14 -3.15
CA PRO A 65 -10.63 -12.04 -4.29
C PRO A 65 -11.93 -12.77 -4.58
N SER A 66 -12.79 -12.16 -5.38
CA SER A 66 -14.06 -12.70 -5.87
C SER A 66 -14.27 -12.37 -7.35
N GLU A 67 -15.31 -12.92 -7.97
CA GLU A 67 -15.66 -12.65 -9.38
C GLU A 67 -15.95 -11.17 -9.69
N GLU A 68 -16.25 -10.36 -8.67
CA GLU A 68 -16.38 -8.90 -8.82
C GLU A 68 -15.02 -8.21 -9.02
N ASN A 69 -13.92 -8.84 -8.60
CA ASN A 69 -12.58 -8.28 -8.67
C ASN A 69 -11.88 -8.68 -9.99
N PRO A 70 -11.62 -7.75 -10.92
CA PRO A 70 -10.99 -8.07 -12.20
C PRO A 70 -9.55 -8.60 -12.05
N LEU A 71 -8.82 -8.21 -11.00
CA LEU A 71 -7.47 -8.73 -10.74
C LEU A 71 -7.51 -10.20 -10.31
N PHE A 72 -8.50 -10.57 -9.48
CA PHE A 72 -8.73 -11.97 -9.13
C PHE A 72 -9.03 -12.82 -10.36
N CYS A 73 -9.94 -12.36 -11.22
CA CYS A 73 -10.28 -13.07 -12.46
C CYS A 73 -9.06 -13.26 -13.36
N LEU A 74 -8.25 -12.22 -13.57
CA LEU A 74 -7.01 -12.33 -14.34
C LEU A 74 -6.00 -13.30 -13.71
N ALA A 75 -5.77 -13.20 -12.40
CA ALA A 75 -4.84 -14.08 -11.70
C ALA A 75 -5.29 -15.55 -11.72
N ARG A 76 -6.61 -15.80 -11.63
CA ARG A 76 -7.20 -17.13 -11.80
C ARG A 76 -6.96 -17.66 -13.20
N ASP A 77 -7.30 -16.88 -14.22
CA ASP A 77 -7.21 -17.30 -15.62
C ASP A 77 -5.76 -17.59 -16.03
N TYR A 78 -4.79 -16.92 -15.40
CA TYR A 78 -3.36 -17.18 -15.56
C TYR A 78 -2.78 -18.29 -14.66
N GLY A 79 -3.58 -18.88 -13.77
CA GLY A 79 -3.12 -19.91 -12.83
C GLY A 79 -2.05 -19.40 -11.86
N LEU A 80 -2.23 -18.18 -11.35
CA LEU A 80 -1.31 -17.52 -10.42
C LEU A 80 -1.75 -17.62 -8.95
N LEU A 81 -3.01 -17.95 -8.69
CA LEU A 81 -3.60 -17.97 -7.36
C LEU A 81 -3.27 -19.25 -6.58
N ASP A 82 -3.24 -19.12 -5.25
CA ASP A 82 -3.29 -20.26 -4.35
C ASP A 82 -4.65 -21.00 -4.47
N PRO A 83 -4.68 -22.35 -4.45
CA PRO A 83 -5.92 -23.11 -4.52
C PRO A 83 -6.96 -22.78 -3.44
N GLN A 84 -6.55 -22.30 -2.25
CA GLN A 84 -7.48 -21.87 -1.21
C GLN A 84 -8.27 -20.62 -1.62
N ALA A 85 -7.64 -19.68 -2.34
CA ALA A 85 -8.29 -18.46 -2.79
C ALA A 85 -9.40 -18.75 -3.83
N LEU A 86 -9.29 -19.88 -4.55
CA LEU A 86 -10.25 -20.32 -5.56
C LEU A 86 -11.52 -20.97 -4.96
N LYS A 87 -11.52 -21.25 -3.67
CA LYS A 87 -12.65 -21.91 -3.01
C LYS A 87 -13.84 -20.96 -2.87
N PRO A 88 -15.08 -21.39 -3.20
CA PRO A 88 -16.27 -20.55 -3.02
C PRO A 88 -16.44 -20.05 -1.58
N GLU A 89 -16.03 -20.84 -0.58
CA GLU A 89 -16.08 -20.45 0.83
C GLU A 89 -15.19 -19.23 1.10
N ASN A 90 -14.03 -19.13 0.44
CA ASN A 90 -13.16 -17.98 0.57
C ASN A 90 -13.82 -16.73 0.00
N GLN A 91 -14.40 -16.85 -1.20
CA GLN A 91 -14.94 -15.74 -2.00
C GLN A 91 -16.27 -15.18 -1.46
N ALA A 92 -17.00 -15.98 -0.68
CA ALA A 92 -18.31 -15.61 -0.15
C ALA A 92 -18.24 -14.74 1.11
N LEU A 93 -17.10 -14.74 1.81
CA LEU A 93 -16.89 -13.98 3.04
C LEU A 93 -16.86 -12.49 2.74
N ASP A 94 -17.56 -11.70 3.55
CA ASP A 94 -17.39 -10.24 3.51
C ASP A 94 -16.00 -9.89 4.08
N VAL A 95 -15.35 -8.84 3.58
CA VAL A 95 -14.00 -8.42 4.05
C VAL A 95 -13.99 -8.23 5.57
N ASP A 96 -15.14 -7.81 6.11
CA ASP A 96 -15.36 -7.52 7.52
C ASP A 96 -15.80 -8.76 8.33
N GLU A 97 -16.02 -9.92 7.69
CA GLU A 97 -16.51 -11.16 8.30
C GLU A 97 -15.52 -12.33 8.16
N TYR A 98 -14.47 -12.34 9.00
CA TYR A 98 -13.76 -13.54 9.52
C TYR A 98 -12.94 -14.42 8.52
N PRO A 99 -11.95 -15.20 9.02
CA PRO A 99 -11.39 -15.16 10.37
C PRO A 99 -10.39 -14.04 10.59
N PRO A 100 -10.38 -13.41 11.78
CA PRO A 100 -9.36 -12.47 12.16
C PRO A 100 -8.03 -13.19 12.13
N TRP A 101 -6.99 -12.48 11.70
CA TRP A 101 -5.63 -12.98 11.76
C TRP A 101 -5.32 -13.46 13.17
N ILE A 102 -4.66 -14.61 13.28
CA ILE A 102 -4.23 -15.18 14.57
C ILE A 102 -3.13 -14.27 15.13
N PRO A 103 -3.38 -13.50 16.22
CA PRO A 103 -2.47 -12.45 16.62
C PRO A 103 -1.60 -12.84 17.82
N ASN A 104 -0.33 -12.47 17.78
CA ASN A 104 0.45 -12.26 19.00
C ASN A 104 0.39 -10.78 19.39
N TRP A 105 0.31 -10.51 20.69
CA TRP A 105 0.32 -9.15 21.23
C TRP A 105 1.52 -8.98 22.15
N PHE A 106 2.27 -7.90 21.97
CA PHE A 106 3.37 -7.53 22.86
C PHE A 106 3.21 -6.08 23.30
N SER A 107 3.66 -5.78 24.51
CA SER A 107 3.70 -4.42 25.02
C SER A 107 5.12 -3.91 25.10
N SER A 108 5.28 -2.58 25.05
CA SER A 108 6.59 -1.92 25.19
C SER A 108 7.26 -2.12 26.56
N SER A 109 6.62 -2.83 27.50
CA SER A 109 7.21 -3.27 28.77
C SER A 109 7.86 -4.67 28.72
N GLY A 110 8.05 -5.24 27.53
CA GLY A 110 8.66 -6.56 27.37
C GLY A 110 7.75 -7.71 27.79
N GLN A 111 6.44 -7.56 27.59
CA GLN A 111 5.45 -8.56 27.99
C GLN A 111 4.58 -8.96 26.81
N LYS A 112 4.50 -10.28 26.57
CA LYS A 112 3.46 -10.88 25.73
C LYS A 112 2.11 -10.79 26.44
N LEU A 113 1.11 -10.29 25.73
CA LEU A 113 -0.26 -10.14 26.21
C LEU A 113 -1.12 -11.28 25.65
N SER A 114 -2.10 -11.76 26.42
CA SER A 114 -3.01 -12.78 25.90
C SER A 114 -3.99 -12.17 24.89
N ALA A 115 -4.28 -12.91 23.82
CA ALA A 115 -5.22 -12.45 22.79
C ALA A 115 -6.61 -12.18 23.39
N GLU A 116 -7.05 -12.99 24.35
CA GLU A 116 -8.34 -12.82 25.03
C GLU A 116 -8.44 -11.49 25.79
N CYS A 117 -7.33 -11.02 26.36
CA CYS A 117 -7.31 -9.72 27.04
C CYS A 117 -7.43 -8.54 26.07
N MET A 118 -7.08 -8.73 24.79
CA MET A 118 -7.09 -7.69 23.77
C MET A 118 -8.37 -7.67 22.92
N ASN A 119 -9.23 -8.69 23.03
CA ASN A 119 -10.47 -8.80 22.26
C ASN A 119 -11.38 -7.57 22.39
N ASP A 120 -11.51 -6.99 23.59
CA ASP A 120 -12.32 -5.79 23.78
C ASP A 120 -11.83 -4.61 22.91
N ALA A 121 -10.51 -4.46 22.74
CA ALA A 121 -9.95 -3.41 21.89
C ALA A 121 -10.23 -3.66 20.41
N LEU A 122 -10.05 -4.90 19.94
CA LEU A 122 -10.37 -5.33 18.57
C LEU A 122 -11.85 -5.06 18.25
N GLU A 123 -12.76 -5.55 19.10
CA GLU A 123 -14.20 -5.36 18.94
C GLU A 123 -14.58 -3.87 18.89
N MET A 124 -13.99 -3.06 19.78
CA MET A 124 -14.21 -1.61 19.78
C MET A 124 -13.72 -0.97 18.48
N PHE A 125 -12.54 -1.34 17.98
CA PHE A 125 -11.99 -0.77 16.76
C PHE A 125 -12.83 -1.13 15.53
N TYR A 126 -13.23 -2.40 15.39
CA TYR A 126 -14.12 -2.81 14.30
C TYR A 126 -15.50 -2.13 14.36
N GLU A 127 -16.06 -1.93 15.55
CA GLU A 127 -17.29 -1.15 15.72
C GLU A 127 -17.10 0.30 15.24
N LEU A 128 -15.97 0.94 15.56
CA LEU A 128 -15.66 2.30 15.13
C LEU A 128 -15.46 2.40 13.62
N LEU A 129 -14.78 1.42 13.01
CA LEU A 129 -14.63 1.32 11.56
C LEU A 129 -15.99 1.13 10.88
N ALA A 130 -16.81 0.19 11.35
CA ALA A 130 -18.15 -0.05 10.82
C ALA A 130 -19.05 1.20 10.88
N GLU A 131 -18.99 1.96 11.97
CA GLU A 131 -19.71 3.22 12.10
C GLU A 131 -19.21 4.29 11.13
N SER A 132 -17.90 4.35 10.87
CA SER A 132 -17.32 5.33 9.96
C SER A 132 -17.95 5.24 8.56
N TYR A 133 -18.19 4.04 8.03
CA TYR A 133 -18.78 3.82 6.71
C TYR A 133 -20.22 4.36 6.55
N SER A 134 -20.91 4.67 7.66
CA SER A 134 -22.23 5.30 7.60
C SER A 134 -22.19 6.77 7.17
N HIS A 135 -21.01 7.40 7.14
CA HIS A 135 -20.81 8.82 6.84
C HIS A 135 -20.60 9.16 5.36
N LYS A 136 -20.78 8.22 4.43
CA LYS A 136 -20.55 8.42 2.98
C LYS A 136 -21.34 9.57 2.33
N ASN A 137 -22.46 9.97 2.94
CA ASN A 137 -23.33 11.04 2.44
C ASN A 137 -23.12 12.37 3.18
N ASP A 138 -22.21 12.42 4.14
CA ASP A 138 -21.92 13.64 4.90
C ASP A 138 -21.16 14.65 4.04
N LYS A 139 -21.15 15.91 4.50
CA LYS A 139 -20.33 16.93 3.86
C LYS A 139 -18.86 16.66 4.16
N ALA A 140 -18.03 16.71 3.11
CA ALA A 140 -16.58 16.69 3.23
C ALA A 140 -16.07 17.79 4.17
N GLY A 141 -14.99 17.50 4.89
CA GLY A 141 -14.31 18.38 5.82
C GLY A 141 -14.18 17.83 7.25
N ALA A 142 -14.87 16.74 7.58
CA ALA A 142 -14.65 16.03 8.83
C ALA A 142 -13.47 15.07 8.69
N SER A 143 -12.63 15.02 9.72
CA SER A 143 -11.45 14.15 9.76
C SER A 143 -11.81 12.77 10.34
N PHE A 144 -11.35 11.71 9.68
CA PHE A 144 -11.55 10.33 10.12
C PHE A 144 -10.87 10.07 11.47
N GLY A 145 -9.60 10.44 11.63
CA GLY A 145 -8.85 10.26 12.87
C GLY A 145 -9.52 10.98 14.05
N HIS A 146 -10.00 12.21 13.84
CA HIS A 146 -10.79 12.93 14.85
C HIS A 146 -12.08 12.20 15.24
N PHE A 147 -12.80 11.65 14.25
CA PHE A 147 -14.01 10.87 14.49
C PHE A 147 -13.73 9.65 15.37
N ILE A 148 -12.71 8.85 15.01
CA ILE A 148 -12.34 7.65 15.76
C ILE A 148 -12.00 8.01 17.20
N ARG A 149 -11.15 9.00 17.45
CA ARG A 149 -10.80 9.43 18.81
C ARG A 149 -12.01 9.88 19.62
N SER A 150 -12.87 10.71 19.02
CA SER A 150 -14.09 11.22 19.68
C SER A 150 -15.05 10.10 20.06
N GLN A 151 -15.30 9.15 19.15
CA GLN A 151 -16.22 8.04 19.39
C GLN A 151 -15.63 6.99 20.35
N ALA A 152 -14.33 6.68 20.21
CA ALA A 152 -13.64 5.77 21.12
C ALA A 152 -13.72 6.27 22.56
N GLN A 153 -13.43 7.55 22.81
CA GLN A 153 -13.54 8.14 24.15
C GLN A 153 -14.96 8.02 24.73
N LYS A 154 -16.00 8.33 23.94
CA LYS A 154 -17.40 8.25 24.37
C LYS A 154 -17.84 6.81 24.68
N LYS A 155 -17.52 5.87 23.78
CA LYS A 155 -17.94 4.46 23.91
C LYS A 155 -17.22 3.75 25.04
N THR A 156 -15.91 3.91 25.14
CA THR A 156 -15.08 3.27 26.17
C THR A 156 -15.45 3.75 27.56
N ALA A 157 -15.75 5.04 27.75
CA ALA A 157 -16.25 5.58 29.02
C ALA A 157 -17.53 4.87 29.52
N LYS A 158 -18.37 4.35 28.61
CA LYS A 158 -19.58 3.61 28.93
C LYS A 158 -19.34 2.10 29.04
N LYS A 159 -18.77 1.48 28.00
CA LYS A 159 -18.57 0.02 27.90
C LYS A 159 -17.56 -0.50 28.91
N TRP A 160 -16.50 0.27 29.18
CA TRP A 160 -15.39 -0.16 30.02
C TRP A 160 -15.39 0.48 31.42
N LYS A 161 -16.53 1.05 31.85
CA LYS A 161 -16.66 1.71 33.17
C LYS A 161 -16.26 0.84 34.37
N LYS A 162 -16.37 -0.49 34.24
CA LYS A 162 -16.04 -1.45 35.30
C LYS A 162 -14.61 -2.01 35.21
N LYS A 163 -13.88 -1.72 34.14
CA LYS A 163 -12.46 -2.12 34.02
C LYS A 163 -11.62 -1.18 34.89
N ASP A 164 -10.55 -1.71 35.48
CA ASP A 164 -9.58 -0.88 36.18
C ASP A 164 -8.83 0.04 35.20
N GLU A 165 -8.19 1.07 35.74
CA GLU A 165 -7.53 2.11 34.95
C GLU A 165 -6.41 1.54 34.07
N THR A 166 -5.61 0.63 34.60
CA THR A 166 -4.47 0.04 33.89
C THR A 166 -4.94 -0.78 32.69
N THR A 167 -5.96 -1.62 32.88
CA THR A 167 -6.58 -2.37 31.77
C THR A 167 -7.17 -1.43 30.73
N ARG A 168 -7.86 -0.36 31.17
CA ARG A 168 -8.47 0.62 30.27
C ARG A 168 -7.42 1.34 29.41
N GLN A 169 -6.32 1.78 30.01
CA GLN A 169 -5.21 2.43 29.30
C GLN A 169 -4.59 1.48 28.28
N LEU A 170 -4.32 0.23 28.66
CA LEU A 170 -3.75 -0.78 27.75
C LEU A 170 -4.64 -1.01 26.52
N LEU A 171 -5.96 -1.12 26.71
CA LEU A 171 -6.90 -1.30 25.60
C LEU A 171 -6.97 -0.06 24.69
N LEU A 172 -6.85 1.15 25.24
CA LEU A 172 -6.79 2.38 24.45
C LEU A 172 -5.50 2.45 23.62
N SER A 173 -4.35 2.10 24.21
CA SER A 173 -3.07 1.98 23.49
C SER A 173 -3.13 0.95 22.36
N ALA A 174 -3.86 -0.15 22.54
CA ALA A 174 -4.07 -1.13 21.48
C ALA A 174 -4.93 -0.59 20.34
N ILE A 175 -5.95 0.22 20.62
CA ILE A 175 -6.70 0.93 19.58
C ILE A 175 -5.80 1.95 18.86
N SER A 176 -4.93 2.66 19.57
CA SER A 176 -3.91 3.53 18.96
C SER A 176 -3.01 2.76 17.98
N THR A 177 -2.57 1.56 18.38
CA THR A 177 -1.77 0.65 17.53
C THR A 177 -2.52 0.28 16.25
N MET A 178 -3.81 -0.06 16.33
CA MET A 178 -4.62 -0.37 15.15
C MET A 178 -4.88 0.87 14.27
N LEU A 179 -5.01 2.07 14.86
CA LEU A 179 -5.12 3.31 14.11
C LEU A 179 -3.84 3.63 13.32
N LYS A 180 -2.66 3.31 13.86
CA LYS A 180 -1.39 3.38 13.13
C LYS A 180 -1.32 2.36 11.99
N PHE A 181 -1.87 1.17 12.19
CA PHE A 181 -1.95 0.18 11.11
C PHE A 181 -2.88 0.66 9.97
N GLU A 182 -3.99 1.33 10.32
CA GLU A 182 -4.86 1.98 9.34
C GLU A 182 -4.15 3.11 8.57
N CYS A 183 -3.20 3.81 9.20
CA CYS A 183 -2.35 4.78 8.49
C CYS A 183 -1.53 4.11 7.37
N CYS A 184 -1.08 2.87 7.56
CA CYS A 184 -0.39 2.08 6.53
C CYS A 184 -1.35 1.67 5.42
N ALA A 185 -2.54 1.20 5.76
CA ALA A 185 -3.57 0.83 4.77
C ALA A 185 -3.99 2.02 3.90
N SER A 186 -4.05 3.22 4.48
CA SER A 186 -4.43 4.47 3.81
C SER A 186 -3.25 5.27 3.23
N ALA A 187 -2.00 4.80 3.43
CA ALA A 187 -0.76 5.51 3.08
C ALA A 187 -0.76 6.99 3.48
N THR A 188 -0.98 7.24 4.78
CA THR A 188 -1.07 8.59 5.37
C THR A 188 -0.17 8.73 6.59
N PRO A 189 0.39 9.93 6.87
CA PRO A 189 1.11 10.17 8.12
C PRO A 189 0.19 10.19 9.34
N SER A 190 -1.09 10.52 9.17
CA SER A 190 -2.07 10.50 10.24
C SER A 190 -3.46 10.27 9.67
N MET A 191 -4.29 9.54 10.41
CA MET A 191 -5.70 9.40 10.06
C MET A 191 -6.44 10.74 10.16
N ASP A 192 -5.81 11.78 10.73
CA ASP A 192 -6.38 13.12 10.73
C ASP A 192 -6.44 13.76 9.35
N GLU A 193 -5.58 13.34 8.43
CA GLU A 193 -5.51 13.86 7.06
C GLU A 193 -6.53 13.20 6.13
N ILE A 194 -7.19 12.15 6.59
CA ILE A 194 -8.20 11.43 5.84
C ILE A 194 -9.57 12.06 6.08
N ASP A 195 -10.23 12.46 4.99
CA ASP A 195 -11.62 12.91 5.02
C ASP A 195 -12.55 11.74 5.35
N LEU A 196 -13.40 11.89 6.37
CA LEU A 196 -14.31 10.85 6.85
C LEU A 196 -15.31 10.42 5.77
N ALA A 197 -15.92 11.38 5.06
CA ALA A 197 -16.87 11.08 4.01
C ALA A 197 -16.17 10.38 2.84
N GLY A 198 -15.00 10.87 2.45
CA GLY A 198 -14.14 10.29 1.41
C GLY A 198 -13.69 8.86 1.74
N PHE A 199 -13.25 8.59 2.97
CA PHE A 199 -12.92 7.25 3.45
C PHE A 199 -14.12 6.30 3.30
N SER A 200 -15.30 6.78 3.67
CA SER A 200 -16.55 6.02 3.61
C SER A 200 -17.05 5.71 2.20
N MET A 201 -16.45 6.33 1.17
CA MET A 201 -16.76 6.01 -0.24
C MET A 201 -15.99 4.79 -0.76
N HIS A 202 -14.97 4.33 -0.04
CA HIS A 202 -14.26 3.10 -0.39
C HIS A 202 -15.19 1.90 -0.31
N LYS A 203 -15.15 1.02 -1.32
CA LYS A 203 -15.96 -0.20 -1.38
C LYS A 203 -15.05 -1.41 -1.25
N GLY A 204 -15.17 -2.14 -0.14
CA GLY A 204 -14.62 -3.48 -0.02
C GLY A 204 -15.34 -4.47 -0.96
N LEU A 205 -14.58 -5.39 -1.55
CA LEU A 205 -15.11 -6.49 -2.36
C LEU A 205 -15.06 -7.78 -1.53
N LYS A 206 -15.99 -8.70 -1.73
CA LYS A 206 -16.01 -9.97 -1.00
C LYS A 206 -14.77 -10.81 -1.27
N GLY A 207 -14.42 -11.65 -0.29
CA GLY A 207 -13.34 -12.59 -0.32
C GLY A 207 -12.29 -12.28 0.75
N VAL A 208 -11.73 -13.32 1.39
CA VAL A 208 -10.53 -13.13 2.23
C VAL A 208 -9.33 -12.89 1.33
N ASP A 209 -8.66 -11.77 1.57
CA ASP A 209 -7.48 -11.33 0.84
C ASP A 209 -6.45 -12.44 0.63
N CYS A 210 -5.91 -12.51 -0.58
CA CYS A 210 -4.93 -13.52 -0.93
C CYS A 210 -3.69 -12.91 -1.60
N THR A 211 -2.56 -13.61 -1.52
CA THR A 211 -1.33 -13.23 -2.20
C THR A 211 -1.14 -14.07 -3.47
N LEU A 212 -0.17 -13.69 -4.30
CA LEU A 212 0.30 -14.50 -5.41
C LEU A 212 1.56 -15.27 -4.97
N PRO A 213 1.52 -16.61 -4.79
CA PRO A 213 2.62 -17.36 -4.16
C PRO A 213 3.98 -17.26 -4.87
N ARG A 214 4.01 -16.82 -6.12
CA ARG A 214 5.22 -16.64 -6.94
C ARG A 214 5.58 -15.17 -7.15
N GLY A 215 4.99 -14.27 -6.36
CA GLY A 215 5.14 -12.82 -6.49
C GLY A 215 4.13 -12.21 -7.45
N TYR A 216 3.80 -10.95 -7.19
CA TYR A 216 2.80 -10.19 -7.92
C TYR A 216 3.27 -9.82 -9.34
N GLU A 217 4.58 -9.71 -9.57
CA GLU A 217 5.14 -9.46 -10.90
C GLU A 217 4.80 -10.55 -11.93
N GLY A 218 4.47 -11.76 -11.49
CA GLY A 218 3.98 -12.82 -12.38
C GLY A 218 2.73 -12.40 -13.18
N LEU A 219 1.86 -11.56 -12.60
CA LEU A 219 0.70 -11.00 -13.29
C LEU A 219 1.12 -10.03 -14.42
N ILE A 220 2.10 -9.17 -14.14
CA ILE A 220 2.64 -8.20 -15.09
C ILE A 220 3.29 -8.92 -16.28
N GLN A 221 4.09 -9.93 -16.00
CA GLN A 221 4.73 -10.76 -17.04
C GLN A 221 3.71 -11.44 -17.95
N LYS A 222 2.62 -11.97 -17.38
CA LYS A 222 1.54 -12.59 -18.16
C LYS A 222 0.82 -11.59 -19.06
N LEU A 223 0.43 -10.43 -18.53
CA LEU A 223 -0.21 -9.38 -19.33
C LEU A 223 0.67 -8.90 -20.48
N LEU A 224 1.96 -8.67 -20.22
CA LEU A 224 2.91 -8.26 -21.25
C LEU A 224 3.13 -9.33 -22.33
N SER A 225 3.10 -10.62 -21.96
CA SER A 225 3.29 -11.72 -22.92
C SER A 225 2.19 -11.80 -23.98
N GLU A 226 1.05 -11.14 -23.77
CA GLU A 226 -0.05 -11.04 -24.73
C GLU A 226 0.07 -9.83 -25.67
N LEU A 227 1.05 -8.95 -25.45
CA LEU A 227 1.31 -7.77 -26.27
C LEU A 227 2.46 -8.00 -27.26
N PRO A 228 2.55 -7.20 -28.36
CA PRO A 228 3.72 -7.20 -29.23
C PRO A 228 5.02 -6.92 -28.46
N ALA A 229 6.09 -7.66 -28.77
CA ALA A 229 7.34 -7.64 -28.00
C ALA A 229 8.07 -6.29 -28.03
N ASP A 230 7.85 -5.48 -29.06
CA ASP A 230 8.45 -4.16 -29.28
C ASP A 230 7.55 -2.99 -28.83
N LEU A 231 6.42 -3.29 -28.19
CA LEU A 231 5.46 -2.29 -27.75
C LEU A 231 6.01 -1.39 -26.63
N VAL A 232 6.94 -1.88 -25.81
CA VAL A 232 7.50 -1.17 -24.65
C VAL A 232 8.91 -0.67 -24.93
N THR A 233 9.17 0.61 -24.66
CA THR A 233 10.51 1.21 -24.65
C THR A 233 10.89 1.56 -23.22
N TYR A 234 11.84 0.82 -22.64
CA TYR A 234 12.38 1.03 -21.29
C TYR A 234 13.49 2.09 -21.27
N ASN A 235 13.85 2.55 -20.07
CA ASN A 235 14.85 3.61 -19.86
C ASN A 235 14.54 4.86 -20.68
N ARG A 236 13.26 5.20 -20.77
CA ARG A 236 12.71 6.25 -21.62
C ARG A 236 11.83 7.19 -20.79
N PRO A 237 12.41 7.92 -19.82
CA PRO A 237 11.66 8.90 -19.04
C PRO A 237 11.13 10.01 -19.95
N VAL A 238 9.83 10.27 -19.82
CA VAL A 238 9.14 11.35 -20.53
C VAL A 238 9.34 12.66 -19.77
N ARG A 239 9.91 13.62 -20.47
CA ARG A 239 10.19 14.97 -19.98
C ARG A 239 8.97 15.87 -20.04
N CYS A 240 8.30 15.89 -21.19
CA CYS A 240 7.19 16.79 -21.45
C CYS A 240 6.22 16.23 -22.49
N VAL A 241 4.93 16.37 -22.22
CA VAL A 241 3.84 16.12 -23.15
C VAL A 241 3.38 17.46 -23.70
N HIS A 242 3.78 17.75 -24.95
CA HIS A 242 3.37 18.93 -25.71
C HIS A 242 2.03 18.64 -26.39
N TRP A 243 0.93 19.09 -25.81
CA TRP A 243 -0.43 18.87 -26.32
C TRP A 243 -1.05 20.17 -26.83
N ASN A 244 -2.16 20.06 -27.57
CA ASN A 244 -2.79 21.21 -28.23
C ASN A 244 -1.83 21.94 -29.18
N ASN A 245 -0.89 21.20 -29.77
CA ASN A 245 0.09 21.75 -30.69
C ASN A 245 -0.57 21.95 -32.06
N THR A 246 -0.69 23.21 -32.48
CA THR A 246 -1.22 23.58 -33.80
C THR A 246 -0.14 23.71 -34.86
N GLU A 247 1.15 23.63 -34.50
CA GLU A 247 2.28 23.85 -35.41
C GLU A 247 2.56 22.64 -36.32
N SER A 248 2.24 21.42 -35.86
CA SER A 248 2.58 20.17 -36.54
C SER A 248 1.63 19.76 -37.67
N GLY A 249 0.45 20.38 -37.81
CA GLY A 249 -0.51 20.16 -38.91
C GLY A 249 -1.15 18.75 -39.01
N GLU A 250 -0.47 17.69 -38.58
CA GLU A 250 -0.88 16.28 -38.72
C GLU A 250 -1.12 15.56 -37.38
N ASN A 251 -0.34 15.85 -36.33
CA ASN A 251 -0.45 15.18 -35.02
C ASN A 251 -0.75 16.19 -33.90
N ALA A 252 -1.72 15.85 -33.04
CA ALA A 252 -2.22 16.74 -31.98
C ALA A 252 -1.28 16.86 -30.76
N VAL A 253 -0.36 15.91 -30.58
CA VAL A 253 0.52 15.81 -29.41
C VAL A 253 1.94 15.43 -29.82
N THR A 254 2.94 15.92 -29.09
CA THR A 254 4.34 15.48 -29.17
C THR A 254 4.84 15.11 -27.78
N VAL A 255 5.35 13.89 -27.63
CA VAL A 255 5.96 13.42 -26.39
C VAL A 255 7.47 13.60 -26.48
N GLU A 256 8.04 14.35 -25.56
CA GLU A 256 9.47 14.62 -25.48
C GLU A 256 10.09 13.84 -24.33
N CYS A 257 11.13 13.07 -24.62
CA CYS A 257 11.88 12.29 -23.63
C CYS A 257 13.10 13.05 -23.13
N ASP A 258 13.70 12.63 -22.00
CA ASP A 258 14.87 13.30 -21.43
C ASP A 258 16.11 13.26 -22.32
N ASP A 259 16.24 12.23 -23.16
CA ASP A 259 17.33 12.12 -24.14
C ASP A 259 17.15 13.02 -25.37
N GLY A 260 16.05 13.79 -25.41
CA GLY A 260 15.72 14.71 -26.49
C GLY A 260 14.92 14.08 -27.64
N GLU A 261 14.61 12.78 -27.59
CA GLU A 261 13.71 12.16 -28.58
C GLU A 261 12.33 12.83 -28.52
N LYS A 262 11.77 13.14 -29.69
CA LYS A 262 10.41 13.66 -29.86
C LYS A 262 9.57 12.68 -30.66
N ILE A 263 8.48 12.22 -30.06
CA ILE A 263 7.58 11.22 -30.62
C ILE A 263 6.24 11.91 -30.91
N ALA A 264 5.86 11.98 -32.18
CA ALA A 264 4.55 12.49 -32.58
C ALA A 264 3.45 11.46 -32.27
N ALA A 265 2.32 11.94 -31.74
CA ALA A 265 1.18 11.10 -31.38
C ALA A 265 -0.16 11.82 -31.62
N ASP A 266 -1.20 11.04 -31.87
CA ASP A 266 -2.58 11.53 -31.92
C ASP A 266 -3.18 11.53 -30.51
N HIS A 267 -2.79 10.55 -29.69
CA HIS A 267 -3.25 10.41 -28.31
C HIS A 267 -2.10 10.06 -27.36
N VAL A 268 -2.16 10.59 -26.14
CA VAL A 268 -1.26 10.23 -25.05
C VAL A 268 -2.07 9.81 -23.83
N ILE A 269 -1.81 8.62 -23.30
CA ILE A 269 -2.36 8.14 -22.03
C ILE A 269 -1.27 8.26 -20.98
N VAL A 270 -1.43 9.17 -20.02
CA VAL A 270 -0.47 9.36 -18.94
C VAL A 270 -0.88 8.54 -17.72
N THR A 271 -0.02 7.61 -17.32
CA THR A 271 -0.27 6.69 -16.20
C THR A 271 0.76 6.78 -15.07
N VAL A 272 1.58 7.84 -15.09
CA VAL A 272 2.57 8.11 -14.04
C VAL A 272 1.90 8.32 -12.67
N PRO A 273 2.58 8.00 -11.55
CA PRO A 273 2.01 8.14 -10.21
C PRO A 273 1.55 9.56 -9.88
N LEU A 274 0.54 9.70 -9.03
CA LEU A 274 0.05 11.01 -8.58
C LEU A 274 1.15 11.82 -7.87
N GLY A 275 2.00 11.18 -7.07
CA GLY A 275 3.17 11.83 -6.45
C GLY A 275 4.09 12.48 -7.48
N TYR A 276 4.41 11.77 -8.56
CA TYR A 276 5.19 12.32 -9.68
C TYR A 276 4.49 13.52 -10.32
N VAL A 277 3.18 13.42 -10.62
CA VAL A 277 2.41 14.54 -11.20
C VAL A 277 2.40 15.74 -10.24
N LYS A 278 2.19 15.55 -8.94
CA LYS A 278 2.22 16.64 -7.94
C LYS A 278 3.52 17.43 -7.98
N LYS A 279 4.66 16.74 -8.14
CA LYS A 279 5.99 17.35 -8.16
C LYS A 279 6.36 17.95 -9.53
N HIS A 280 5.91 17.33 -10.61
CA HIS A 280 6.44 17.60 -11.96
C HIS A 280 5.41 18.16 -12.95
N HIS A 281 4.14 18.38 -12.57
CA HIS A 281 3.09 18.80 -13.52
C HIS A 281 3.42 20.05 -14.36
N SER A 282 4.21 20.99 -13.83
CA SER A 282 4.58 22.23 -14.51
C SER A 282 5.60 22.00 -15.64
N ALA A 283 6.44 20.97 -15.52
CA ALA A 283 7.40 20.56 -16.54
C ALA A 283 6.83 19.48 -17.47
N LEU A 284 6.03 18.56 -16.91
CA LEU A 284 5.49 17.40 -17.61
C LEU A 284 4.45 17.74 -18.67
N PHE A 285 3.76 18.88 -18.57
CA PHE A 285 2.69 19.26 -19.50
C PHE A 285 2.89 20.64 -20.09
N HIS A 286 2.83 20.73 -21.42
CA HIS A 286 2.84 21.99 -22.16
C HIS A 286 1.73 22.02 -23.22
N PRO A 287 0.81 22.99 -23.22
CA PRO A 287 0.62 24.03 -22.20
C PRO A 287 0.23 23.44 -20.83
N PRO A 288 0.22 24.23 -19.76
CA PRO A 288 -0.17 23.76 -18.44
C PRO A 288 -1.56 23.13 -18.42
N LEU A 289 -1.77 22.15 -17.53
CA LEU A 289 -3.08 21.54 -17.33
C LEU A 289 -4.13 22.59 -16.89
N PRO A 290 -5.41 22.41 -17.24
CA PRO A 290 -6.47 23.29 -16.78
C PRO A 290 -6.56 23.39 -15.25
N THR A 291 -6.94 24.57 -14.74
CA THR A 291 -6.97 24.87 -13.30
C THR A 291 -7.75 23.84 -12.47
N HIS A 292 -8.89 23.36 -12.95
CA HIS A 292 -9.70 22.37 -12.21
C HIS A 292 -8.93 21.05 -12.00
N LYS A 293 -8.12 20.62 -12.98
CA LYS A 293 -7.32 19.40 -12.88
C LYS A 293 -6.13 19.60 -11.95
N LEU A 294 -5.49 20.77 -11.99
CA LEU A 294 -4.43 21.13 -11.03
C LEU A 294 -4.95 21.16 -9.59
N GLN A 295 -6.15 21.73 -9.37
CA GLN A 295 -6.78 21.73 -8.04
C GLN A 295 -7.07 20.32 -7.54
N SER A 296 -7.52 19.40 -8.41
CA SER A 296 -7.69 17.98 -8.03
C SER A 296 -6.36 17.32 -7.66
N ILE A 297 -5.32 17.49 -8.48
CA ILE A 297 -3.96 16.98 -8.20
C ILE A 297 -3.45 17.49 -6.85
N GLN A 298 -3.67 18.76 -6.54
CA GLN A 298 -3.24 19.35 -5.27
C GLN A 298 -4.01 18.80 -4.07
N LYS A 299 -5.33 18.65 -4.18
CA LYS A 299 -6.21 18.25 -3.06
C LYS A 299 -6.18 16.76 -2.72
N MET A 300 -5.92 15.89 -3.69
CA MET A 300 -5.86 14.44 -3.44
C MET A 300 -4.62 14.09 -2.58
N GLY A 301 -4.78 13.21 -1.60
CA GLY A 301 -3.66 12.69 -0.80
C GLY A 301 -2.75 11.76 -1.62
N PHE A 302 -1.47 11.74 -1.29
CA PHE A 302 -0.49 10.77 -1.79
C PHE A 302 0.64 10.71 -0.76
N GLY A 303 0.67 9.65 0.06
CA GLY A 303 1.66 9.47 1.11
C GLY A 303 2.44 8.17 0.96
N THR A 304 3.32 7.94 1.94
CA THR A 304 4.30 6.86 1.94
C THR A 304 3.87 5.73 2.87
N THR A 305 4.12 4.50 2.45
CA THR A 305 4.04 3.30 3.30
C THR A 305 5.09 2.32 2.83
N ASP A 306 5.97 1.94 3.75
CA ASP A 306 7.08 1.05 3.50
C ASP A 306 6.94 -0.25 4.27
N LYS A 307 7.73 -1.23 3.81
CA LYS A 307 7.85 -2.54 4.43
C LYS A 307 9.29 -2.82 4.81
N ILE A 308 9.44 -3.44 5.96
CA ILE A 308 10.73 -3.85 6.50
C ILE A 308 10.70 -5.36 6.65
N PHE A 309 11.45 -6.07 5.81
CA PHE A 309 11.50 -7.53 5.90
C PHE A 309 12.68 -7.98 6.75
N VAL A 310 12.38 -8.79 7.76
CA VAL A 310 13.34 -9.24 8.77
C VAL A 310 13.30 -10.75 8.87
N GLU A 311 14.41 -11.39 8.56
CA GLU A 311 14.60 -12.85 8.67
C GLU A 311 15.19 -13.22 10.03
N PHE A 312 14.74 -14.33 10.61
CA PHE A 312 15.23 -14.86 11.90
C PHE A 312 15.74 -16.30 11.75
N GLU A 313 16.72 -16.68 12.56
CA GLU A 313 17.20 -18.07 12.60
C GLU A 313 16.10 -19.04 13.05
N SER A 314 15.30 -18.63 14.05
CA SER A 314 14.16 -19.37 14.56
C SER A 314 12.98 -18.44 14.87
N PRO A 315 11.72 -18.88 14.67
CA PRO A 315 10.57 -18.07 14.99
C PRO A 315 10.45 -17.93 16.50
N TRP A 316 10.24 -16.69 16.96
CA TRP A 316 10.01 -16.35 18.38
C TRP A 316 8.53 -16.06 18.67
N TRP A 317 7.68 -16.15 17.66
CA TRP A 317 6.23 -16.03 17.74
C TRP A 317 5.54 -17.40 17.75
N ASP A 318 4.23 -17.41 18.01
CA ASP A 318 3.48 -18.66 18.18
C ASP A 318 3.26 -19.36 16.84
N ALA A 319 3.17 -20.68 16.88
CA ALA A 319 2.80 -21.47 15.72
C ALA A 319 1.41 -21.06 15.22
N GLY A 320 1.31 -20.71 13.94
CA GLY A 320 0.07 -20.23 13.31
C GLY A 320 -0.20 -18.74 13.49
N CYS A 321 0.66 -17.99 14.19
CA CYS A 321 0.59 -16.53 14.22
C CYS A 321 0.69 -15.95 12.80
N GLU A 322 -0.16 -14.96 12.51
CA GLU A 322 -0.23 -14.27 11.22
C GLU A 322 0.14 -12.78 11.34
N ILE A 323 -0.08 -12.20 12.53
CA ILE A 323 0.23 -10.81 12.85
C ILE A 323 0.73 -10.66 14.28
N ILE A 324 1.68 -9.75 14.48
CA ILE A 324 2.22 -9.38 15.77
C ILE A 324 1.93 -7.89 15.99
N TYR A 325 1.13 -7.57 16.99
CA TYR A 325 0.83 -6.18 17.39
C TYR A 325 1.80 -5.69 18.47
N LEU A 326 2.30 -4.47 18.28
CA LEU A 326 3.21 -3.79 19.21
C LEU A 326 2.50 -2.64 19.93
N VAL A 327 2.05 -2.89 21.16
CA VAL A 327 1.32 -1.93 21.98
C VAL A 327 2.28 -1.04 22.79
N TRP A 328 2.43 0.21 22.36
CA TRP A 328 3.12 1.25 23.13
C TRP A 328 2.24 1.73 24.28
N LYS A 329 2.63 1.43 25.52
CA LYS A 329 1.81 1.69 26.72
C LYS A 329 1.63 3.18 27.08
N ASP A 330 2.36 4.07 26.42
CA ASP A 330 2.33 5.53 26.63
C ASP A 330 1.53 6.28 25.55
N GLU A 331 0.72 5.57 24.77
CA GLU A 331 -0.05 6.12 23.63
C GLU A 331 -1.57 5.89 23.79
N GLU A 332 -2.11 6.00 25.00
CA GLU A 332 -3.55 5.88 25.28
C GLU A 332 -4.41 7.02 24.72
N ASP A 333 -3.79 8.11 24.27
CA ASP A 333 -4.43 9.29 23.69
C ASP A 333 -4.65 9.21 22.17
N PHE A 334 -4.33 8.06 21.58
CA PHE A 334 -4.37 7.81 20.14
C PHE A 334 -3.40 8.71 19.33
N SER A 335 -2.24 9.02 19.90
CA SER A 335 -1.18 9.70 19.17
C SER A 335 -0.66 8.84 18.01
N ASP A 336 -1.17 9.09 16.81
CA ASP A 336 -0.63 8.57 15.56
C ASP A 336 0.49 9.46 15.00
N ARG A 337 0.92 10.51 15.73
CA ARG A 337 2.02 11.40 15.36
C ARG A 337 3.23 11.19 16.26
N VAL A 338 4.42 11.14 15.67
CA VAL A 338 5.68 11.18 16.42
C VAL A 338 6.18 12.63 16.48
N SER A 339 6.43 13.14 17.70
CA SER A 339 6.82 14.54 17.93
C SER A 339 8.26 14.85 17.50
N ASP A 340 9.21 13.98 17.84
CA ASP A 340 10.60 14.03 17.38
C ASP A 340 10.93 12.78 16.56
N ILE A 341 10.65 12.86 15.26
CA ILE A 341 10.84 11.75 14.32
C ILE A 341 12.28 11.24 14.36
N SER A 342 13.27 12.13 14.46
CA SER A 342 14.69 11.75 14.47
C SER A 342 15.09 10.83 15.63
N LYS A 343 14.34 10.85 16.73
CA LYS A 343 14.59 10.02 17.91
C LYS A 343 13.61 8.86 18.07
N SER A 344 12.47 8.91 17.40
CA SER A 344 11.32 8.05 17.74
C SER A 344 10.52 7.58 16.54
N TRP A 345 11.05 7.71 15.31
CA TRP A 345 10.42 7.18 14.09
C TRP A 345 9.96 5.72 14.25
N ILE A 346 10.75 4.91 14.96
CA ILE A 346 10.47 3.48 15.22
C ILE A 346 9.14 3.25 15.97
N LYS A 347 8.64 4.24 16.72
CA LYS A 347 7.32 4.16 17.39
C LYS A 347 6.16 4.09 16.39
N LYS A 348 6.38 4.45 15.12
CA LYS A 348 5.38 4.33 14.07
C LYS A 348 5.21 2.90 13.57
N ILE A 349 6.20 2.02 13.78
CA ILE A 349 6.03 0.58 13.55
C ILE A 349 5.08 0.04 14.62
N CYS A 350 3.94 -0.46 14.14
CA CYS A 350 2.84 -0.91 15.00
C CYS A 350 2.55 -2.40 14.87
N VAL A 351 2.90 -3.00 13.72
CA VAL A 351 2.64 -4.40 13.43
C VAL A 351 3.76 -5.05 12.63
N PHE A 352 3.92 -6.36 12.84
CA PHE A 352 4.63 -7.25 11.93
C PHE A 352 3.66 -8.32 11.40
N THR A 353 3.60 -8.51 10.09
CA THR A 353 2.89 -9.65 9.49
C THR A 353 3.85 -10.79 9.23
N VAL A 354 3.44 -12.03 9.50
CA VAL A 354 4.26 -13.22 9.26
C VAL A 354 4.20 -13.59 7.78
N ILE A 355 5.36 -13.64 7.11
CA ILE A 355 5.44 -14.00 5.69
C ILE A 355 5.34 -15.51 5.53
N LYS A 356 4.44 -15.95 4.65
CA LYS A 356 4.25 -17.36 4.29
C LYS A 356 5.11 -17.73 3.07
N PRO A 357 5.59 -18.99 2.95
CA PRO A 357 5.38 -20.11 3.87
C PRO A 357 6.14 -19.93 5.19
N SER A 358 5.62 -20.57 6.25
CA SER A 358 6.09 -20.44 7.64
C SER A 358 7.57 -20.76 7.83
N ASP A 359 8.13 -21.58 6.94
CA ASP A 359 9.51 -22.08 7.02
C ASP A 359 10.54 -20.99 6.68
N SER A 360 10.09 -19.82 6.24
CA SER A 360 10.94 -18.67 5.94
C SER A 360 11.42 -17.92 7.19
N HIS A 361 10.72 -18.05 8.33
CA HIS A 361 10.96 -17.24 9.54
C HIS A 361 11.12 -15.74 9.25
N VAL A 362 10.35 -15.20 8.28
CA VAL A 362 10.39 -13.79 7.89
C VAL A 362 9.18 -13.04 8.46
N LEU A 363 9.45 -11.87 9.04
CA LEU A 363 8.44 -10.87 9.39
C LEU A 363 8.49 -9.69 8.42
N CYS A 364 7.34 -9.08 8.18
CA CYS A 364 7.21 -7.81 7.45
C CYS A 364 6.65 -6.74 8.39
N GLY A 365 7.49 -5.79 8.79
CA GLY A 365 7.11 -4.62 9.56
C GLY A 365 6.50 -3.55 8.66
N TRP A 366 5.47 -2.88 9.15
CA TRP A 366 4.75 -1.83 8.40
C TRP A 366 4.94 -0.47 9.05
N ILE A 367 5.24 0.52 8.22
CA ILE A 367 5.44 1.92 8.64
C ILE A 367 4.91 2.87 7.56
N SER A 368 4.31 3.98 7.96
CA SER A 368 3.75 4.98 7.04
C SER A 368 4.08 6.40 7.46
N GLY A 369 3.92 7.33 6.53
CA GLY A 369 4.06 8.76 6.81
C GLY A 369 5.50 9.26 6.84
N HIS A 370 5.70 10.38 7.53
CA HIS A 370 7.00 11.05 7.62
C HIS A 370 8.05 10.23 8.38
N GLU A 371 7.62 9.31 9.25
CA GLU A 371 8.52 8.37 9.91
C GLU A 371 9.05 7.31 8.94
N ALA A 372 8.26 6.90 7.93
CA ALA A 372 8.73 6.06 6.84
C ALA A 372 9.71 6.82 5.94
N GLU A 373 9.35 8.04 5.52
CA GLU A 373 10.23 8.92 4.73
C GLU A 373 11.56 9.21 5.45
N TYR A 374 11.54 9.34 6.78
CA TYR A 374 12.76 9.51 7.57
C TYR A 374 13.60 8.24 7.61
N MET A 375 12.95 7.08 7.82
CA MET A 375 13.63 5.79 7.79
C MET A 375 14.34 5.55 6.45
N GLU A 376 13.75 5.93 5.30
CA GLU A 376 14.40 5.86 3.98
C GLU A 376 15.73 6.64 3.89
N THR A 377 16.03 7.53 4.84
CA THR A 377 17.28 8.29 4.87
C THR A 377 18.37 7.62 5.70
N LEU A 378 18.03 6.57 6.43
CA LEU A 378 18.93 5.87 7.34
C LEU A 378 19.66 4.73 6.63
N PRO A 379 20.92 4.46 6.98
CA PRO A 379 21.63 3.26 6.52
C PRO A 379 20.94 1.97 7.01
N ASP A 380 21.00 0.91 6.18
CA ASP A 380 20.43 -0.41 6.51
C ASP A 380 20.88 -0.96 7.87
N ASP A 381 22.15 -0.74 8.27
CA ASP A 381 22.66 -1.22 9.55
C ASP A 381 22.07 -0.47 10.75
N GLU A 382 21.68 0.80 10.57
CA GLU A 382 20.97 1.58 11.58
C GLU A 382 19.50 1.15 11.71
N ILE A 383 18.85 0.87 10.58
CA ILE A 383 17.49 0.32 10.56
C ILE A 383 17.49 -1.05 11.26
N MET A 384 18.43 -1.93 10.93
CA MET A 384 18.55 -3.25 11.55
C MET A 384 18.73 -3.20 13.05
N ARG A 385 19.60 -2.32 13.52
CA ARG A 385 19.84 -2.13 14.95
C ARG A 385 18.56 -1.66 15.66
N SER A 386 17.89 -0.67 15.08
CA SER A 386 16.64 -0.11 15.62
C SER A 386 15.52 -1.15 15.70
N ILE A 387 15.38 -1.98 14.66
CA ILE A 387 14.40 -3.09 14.63
C ILE A 387 14.74 -4.16 15.66
N THR A 388 16.01 -4.51 15.81
CA THR A 388 16.45 -5.50 16.80
C THR A 388 16.18 -5.00 18.22
N GLU A 389 16.50 -3.73 18.51
CA GLU A 389 16.20 -3.08 19.78
C GLU A 389 14.69 -2.99 20.05
N LEU A 390 13.89 -2.71 19.02
CA LEU A 390 12.43 -2.73 19.10
C LEU A 390 11.93 -4.12 19.52
N ILE A 391 12.40 -5.18 18.86
CA ILE A 391 11.99 -6.56 19.18
C ILE A 391 12.41 -6.92 20.61
N HIS A 392 13.64 -6.61 21.03
CA HIS A 392 14.09 -6.85 22.41
C HIS A 392 13.22 -6.11 23.42
N THR A 393 12.85 -4.86 23.13
CA THR A 393 11.99 -4.05 23.99
C THR A 393 10.62 -4.67 24.18
N PHE A 394 10.00 -5.18 23.11
CA PHE A 394 8.64 -5.71 23.14
C PHE A 394 8.55 -7.16 23.64
N THR A 395 9.57 -7.96 23.37
CA THR A 395 9.63 -9.37 23.81
C THR A 395 10.20 -9.52 25.21
N GLY A 396 11.05 -8.60 25.66
CA GLY A 396 11.84 -8.74 26.89
C GLY A 396 13.03 -9.69 26.75
N GLU A 397 13.32 -10.17 25.53
CA GLU A 397 14.27 -11.23 25.25
C GLU A 397 15.45 -10.71 24.41
N SER A 398 16.61 -10.52 25.03
CA SER A 398 17.81 -9.95 24.35
C SER A 398 18.56 -10.94 23.45
N HIS A 399 18.17 -12.22 23.46
CA HIS A 399 18.80 -13.27 22.67
C HIS A 399 18.21 -13.42 21.26
N ILE A 400 17.08 -12.74 20.97
CA ILE A 400 16.44 -12.78 19.65
C ILE A 400 17.26 -11.91 18.70
N CYS A 401 18.00 -12.53 17.78
CA CYS A 401 18.78 -11.83 16.78
C CYS A 401 18.16 -12.00 15.40
N SER A 402 18.11 -10.91 14.64
CA SER A 402 17.80 -10.95 13.21
C SER A 402 19.01 -11.47 12.42
N SER A 403 18.75 -12.20 11.34
CA SER A 403 19.77 -12.58 10.37
C SER A 403 20.27 -11.34 9.62
N PRO A 404 21.52 -11.33 9.10
CA PRO A 404 22.09 -10.15 8.44
C PRO A 404 21.40 -9.74 7.12
N HIS A 405 20.37 -10.46 6.68
CA HIS A 405 19.59 -10.15 5.50
C HIS A 405 18.42 -9.22 5.86
N LEU A 406 18.65 -7.91 5.82
CA LEU A 406 17.59 -6.91 5.77
C LEU A 406 17.33 -6.53 4.32
N SER A 407 16.06 -6.38 3.94
CA SER A 407 15.69 -5.62 2.76
C SER A 407 14.69 -4.56 3.17
N VAL A 408 15.10 -3.30 3.04
CA VAL A 408 14.24 -2.11 3.13
C VAL A 408 13.85 -1.73 1.70
N ASP A 409 12.58 -1.41 1.48
CA ASP A 409 12.16 -0.87 0.19
C ASP A 409 12.55 0.61 0.10
N GLU A 410 13.31 0.97 -0.94
CA GLU A 410 13.59 2.37 -1.32
C GLU A 410 12.98 2.63 -2.70
N ASP A 411 11.66 2.48 -2.85
CA ASP A 411 10.98 2.80 -4.11
C ASP A 411 10.74 4.31 -4.23
N ARG A 412 11.82 5.03 -4.59
CA ARG A 412 11.74 6.40 -5.12
C ARG A 412 11.43 6.38 -6.61
N GLU A 413 10.15 6.37 -6.97
CA GLU A 413 9.68 6.66 -8.35
C GLU A 413 8.82 7.94 -8.41
#